data_AF-A0A496BJR9-F1
#
_entry.id   AF-A0A496BJR9-F1
#
_cell.length_a   1.000
_cell.length_b   1.000
_cell.length_c   1.000
_cell.angle_alpha   90.00
_cell.angle_beta   90.00
_cell.angle_gamma   90.00
#
_symmetry.space_group_name_H-M   'P 1'
#
loop_
_entity.id
_entity.type
_entity.pdbx_description
1 polymer ?
#
loop_
_entity_poly.entity_id
_entity_poly.type
_entity_poly.pdbx_seq_one_letter_code
_entity_poly.pdbx_strand_id
1 'polypeptide(L)'
;MHETHIRTEIQRTLNNFMDGELAKNATHLLKVLGYESQRTLNRDTNTVEVFLEDFDPDNLINPEKAHLNDWQTADFLFQLTADEIRQQTQETITFHEDADVDASIYQSYLFLAV
;
A
#
# COMPACT_ATOMS: atom_id res chain seq x y z
N MET A 1 -26.68 -9.31 2.78
CA MET A 1 -25.81 -10.49 2.63
C MET A 1 -24.37 -10.13 2.26
N HIS A 2 -24.11 -9.09 1.46
CA HIS A 2 -22.75 -8.66 1.10
C HIS A 2 -21.90 -8.17 2.30
N GLU A 3 -22.49 -7.37 3.21
CA GLU A 3 -21.76 -6.74 4.31
C GLU A 3 -21.21 -7.73 5.36
N THR A 4 -21.96 -8.78 5.66
CA THR A 4 -21.52 -9.82 6.62
C THR A 4 -20.35 -10.63 6.05
N HIS A 5 -20.35 -10.86 4.73
CA HIS A 5 -19.30 -11.61 4.04
C HIS A 5 -17.98 -10.82 4.03
N ILE A 6 -18.00 -9.53 3.66
CA ILE A 6 -16.78 -8.70 3.65
C ILE A 6 -16.16 -8.54 5.04
N ARG A 7 -16.98 -8.34 6.09
CA ARG A 7 -16.49 -8.27 7.48
C ARG A 7 -15.81 -9.57 7.91
N THR A 8 -16.35 -10.72 7.50
CA THR A 8 -15.78 -12.03 7.81
C THR A 8 -14.46 -12.25 7.07
N GLU A 9 -14.37 -11.83 5.80
CA GLU A 9 -13.14 -11.85 5.00
C GLU A 9 -12.04 -10.95 5.58
N ILE A 10 -12.39 -9.74 6.01
CA ILE A 10 -11.45 -8.83 6.70
C ILE A 10 -10.95 -9.47 8.00
N GLN A 11 -11.84 -10.03 8.82
CA GLN A 11 -11.43 -10.69 10.06
C GLN A 11 -10.49 -11.88 9.78
N ARG A 12 -10.80 -12.70 8.76
CA ARG A 12 -9.97 -13.83 8.35
C ARG A 12 -8.58 -13.38 7.91
N THR A 13 -8.50 -12.35 7.07
CA THR A 13 -7.21 -11.85 6.56
C THR A 13 -6.37 -11.18 7.64
N LEU A 14 -6.98 -10.47 8.59
CA LEU A 14 -6.28 -9.94 9.76
C LEU A 14 -5.69 -11.06 10.64
N ASN A 15 -6.44 -12.14 10.86
CA ASN A 15 -5.94 -13.27 11.64
C ASN A 15 -4.73 -13.96 11.00
N ASN A 16 -4.61 -13.92 9.66
CA ASN A 16 -3.44 -14.50 8.98
C ASN A 16 -2.13 -13.77 9.34
N PHE A 17 -2.15 -12.54 9.86
CA PHE A 17 -0.91 -11.90 10.31
C PHE A 17 -0.26 -12.59 11.51
N MET A 18 -0.99 -13.45 12.23
CA MET A 18 -0.42 -14.31 13.26
C MET A 18 0.50 -15.38 12.68
N ASP A 19 0.28 -15.79 11.41
CA ASP A 19 0.97 -16.89 10.75
C ASP A 19 1.25 -16.54 9.27
N GLY A 20 2.51 -16.31 8.91
CA GLY A 20 2.93 -16.14 7.50
C GLY A 20 3.75 -14.89 7.24
N GLU A 21 4.07 -14.66 5.97
CA GLU A 21 4.90 -13.54 5.54
C GLU A 21 4.10 -12.23 5.54
N LEU A 22 4.64 -11.21 6.21
CA LEU A 22 4.01 -9.89 6.37
C LEU A 22 3.54 -9.30 5.04
N ALA A 23 4.42 -9.28 4.03
CA ALA A 23 4.12 -8.72 2.71
C ALA A 23 2.95 -9.42 2.02
N LYS A 24 2.89 -10.76 2.09
CA LYS A 24 1.82 -11.56 1.49
C LYS A 24 0.48 -11.31 2.19
N ASN A 25 0.50 -11.28 3.52
CA ASN A 25 -0.70 -11.04 4.33
C ASN A 25 -1.22 -9.61 4.15
N ALA A 26 -0.33 -8.61 4.11
CA ALA A 26 -0.68 -7.21 3.83
C ALA A 26 -1.27 -7.03 2.42
N THR A 27 -0.65 -7.63 1.40
CA THR A 27 -1.18 -7.58 0.03
C THR A 27 -2.57 -8.18 -0.06
N HIS A 28 -2.82 -9.31 0.62
CA HIS A 28 -4.12 -9.95 0.63
C HIS A 28 -5.18 -9.12 1.36
N LEU A 29 -4.84 -8.53 2.52
CA LEU A 29 -5.74 -7.62 3.23
C LEU A 29 -6.12 -6.43 2.34
N LEU A 30 -5.14 -5.79 1.70
CA LEU A 30 -5.37 -4.66 0.79
C LEU A 30 -6.29 -5.04 -0.36
N LYS A 31 -6.09 -6.22 -0.96
CA LYS A 31 -6.97 -6.74 -2.00
C LYS A 31 -8.41 -6.93 -1.53
N VAL A 32 -8.62 -7.48 -0.33
CA VAL A 32 -9.96 -7.62 0.27
C VAL A 32 -10.61 -6.24 0.50
N LEU A 33 -9.81 -5.23 0.84
CA LEU A 33 -10.27 -3.85 1.01
C LEU A 33 -10.49 -3.11 -0.32
N GLY A 34 -10.22 -3.75 -1.47
CA GLY A 34 -10.41 -3.19 -2.80
C GLY A 34 -9.18 -2.48 -3.38
N TYR A 35 -8.02 -2.56 -2.72
CA TYR A 35 -6.76 -2.05 -3.24
C TYR A 35 -5.99 -3.17 -3.95
N GLU A 36 -5.92 -3.10 -5.27
CA GLU A 36 -5.18 -4.04 -6.09
C GLU A 36 -4.50 -3.33 -7.25
N SER A 37 -3.23 -3.64 -7.49
CA SER A 37 -2.48 -3.18 -8.65
C SER A 37 -1.53 -4.28 -9.12
N GLN A 38 -1.29 -4.36 -10.44
CA GLN A 38 -0.31 -5.26 -11.02
C GLN A 38 1.10 -4.67 -11.01
N ARG A 39 1.25 -3.40 -10.64
CA ARG A 39 2.55 -2.71 -10.53
C ARG A 39 3.25 -3.13 -9.26
N THR A 40 3.84 -4.31 -9.29
CA THR A 40 4.69 -4.85 -8.24
C THR A 40 6.17 -4.69 -8.63
N LEU A 41 7.06 -4.65 -7.64
CA LEU A 41 8.50 -4.78 -7.87
C LEU A 41 8.92 -6.15 -7.38
N ASN A 42 9.44 -6.98 -8.27
CA ASN A 42 10.06 -8.22 -7.86
C ASN A 42 11.49 -7.91 -7.43
N ARG A 43 11.78 -7.99 -6.13
CA ARG A 43 13.10 -7.70 -5.57
C ARG A 43 13.61 -8.90 -4.79
N ASP A 44 14.92 -9.07 -4.88
CA ASP A 44 15.63 -10.13 -4.16
C ASP A 44 15.91 -9.76 -2.68
N THR A 45 15.74 -8.49 -2.30
CA THR A 45 16.05 -7.99 -0.94
C THR A 45 15.15 -6.81 -0.56
N ASN A 46 14.60 -6.86 0.66
CA ASN A 46 13.58 -5.93 1.18
C ASN A 46 14.09 -5.17 2.42
N THR A 47 15.35 -4.74 2.43
CA THR A 47 15.88 -3.96 3.58
C THR A 47 15.50 -2.48 3.46
N VAL A 48 15.50 -1.79 4.59
CA VAL A 48 15.16 -0.37 4.68
C VAL A 48 16.15 0.49 3.88
N GLU A 49 17.44 0.16 3.91
CA GLU A 49 18.48 0.91 3.20
C GLU A 49 18.26 0.86 1.69
N VAL A 50 18.01 -0.34 1.15
CA VAL A 50 17.74 -0.49 -0.28
C VAL A 50 16.46 0.26 -0.65
N PHE A 51 15.40 0.19 0.17
CA PHE A 51 14.19 0.99 -0.06
C PHE A 51 14.49 2.50 -0.15
N LEU A 52 15.26 3.04 0.78
CA LEU A 52 15.60 4.47 0.79
C LEU A 52 16.45 4.87 -0.43
N GLU A 53 17.37 4.01 -0.87
CA GLU A 53 18.17 4.26 -2.08
C GLU A 53 17.31 4.43 -3.35
N ASP A 54 16.20 3.67 -3.47
CA ASP A 54 15.36 3.73 -4.67
C ASP A 54 14.24 4.77 -4.58
N PHE A 55 13.64 4.94 -3.40
CA PHE A 55 12.42 5.72 -3.22
C PHE A 55 12.62 7.05 -2.51
N ASP A 56 13.77 7.24 -1.88
CA ASP A 56 14.13 8.49 -1.21
C ASP A 56 15.55 8.99 -1.54
N PRO A 57 15.94 9.05 -2.83
CA PRO A 57 17.30 9.45 -3.22
C PRO A 57 17.65 10.88 -2.78
N ASP A 58 16.63 11.74 -2.64
CA ASP A 58 16.77 13.13 -2.21
C ASP A 58 16.67 13.31 -0.67
N ASN A 59 16.55 12.23 0.10
CA ASN A 59 16.42 12.23 1.57
C ASN A 59 15.27 13.12 2.08
N LEU A 60 14.11 13.01 1.45
CA LEU A 60 12.88 13.74 1.78
C LEU A 60 12.09 13.07 2.90
N ILE A 61 12.25 11.76 3.12
CA ILE A 61 11.59 11.06 4.23
C ILE A 61 12.23 11.54 5.53
N ASN A 62 11.40 12.08 6.43
CA ASN A 62 11.84 12.43 7.77
C ASN A 62 11.95 11.17 8.64
N PRO A 63 13.15 10.75 9.09
CA PRO A 63 13.33 9.47 9.78
C PRO A 63 12.58 9.37 11.10
N GLU A 64 12.47 10.47 11.84
CA GLU A 64 11.77 10.50 13.13
C GLU A 64 10.26 10.38 12.96
N LYS A 65 9.69 11.05 11.94
CA LYS A 65 8.24 10.98 11.67
C LYS A 65 7.83 9.64 11.05
N ALA A 66 8.69 9.05 10.23
CA ALA A 66 8.46 7.75 9.62
C ALA A 66 8.79 6.58 10.57
N HIS A 67 9.39 6.86 11.73
CA HIS A 67 9.84 5.85 12.69
C HIS A 67 10.77 4.81 12.04
N LEU A 68 11.71 5.25 11.19
CA LEU A 68 12.55 4.33 10.40
C LEU A 68 13.38 3.38 11.27
N ASN A 69 13.70 3.78 12.50
CA ASN A 69 14.42 2.91 13.45
C ASN A 69 13.59 1.72 13.94
N ASP A 70 12.27 1.76 13.79
CA ASP A 70 11.36 0.68 14.18
C ASP A 70 11.06 -0.27 13.01
N TRP A 71 11.48 0.08 11.78
CA TRP A 71 11.28 -0.74 10.59
C TRP A 71 12.27 -1.90 10.59
N GLN A 72 11.75 -3.12 10.48
CA GLN A 72 12.62 -4.31 10.39
C GLN A 72 12.94 -4.64 8.93
N THR A 73 11.97 -4.45 8.05
CA THR A 73 12.08 -4.58 6.60
C THR A 73 11.33 -3.43 5.94
N ALA A 74 11.49 -3.29 4.63
CA ALA A 74 10.69 -2.40 3.81
C ALA A 74 10.23 -3.17 2.57
N ASP A 75 9.14 -3.91 2.72
CA ASP A 75 8.56 -4.73 1.68
C ASP A 75 7.66 -3.90 0.76
N PHE A 76 8.08 -3.72 -0.49
CA PHE A 76 7.24 -3.12 -1.52
C PHE A 76 6.08 -4.05 -1.87
N LEU A 77 4.85 -3.57 -1.76
CA LEU A 77 3.66 -4.36 -2.10
C LEU A 77 3.24 -4.07 -3.54
N PHE A 78 2.84 -2.82 -3.80
CA PHE A 78 2.45 -2.34 -5.12
C PHE A 78 2.40 -0.81 -5.16
N GLN A 79 2.40 -0.26 -6.37
CA GLN A 79 2.09 1.15 -6.63
C GLN A 79 0.70 1.27 -7.23
N LEU A 80 -0.09 2.21 -6.73
CA LEU A 80 -1.41 2.53 -7.27
C LEU A 80 -1.38 3.92 -7.92
N THR A 81 -1.57 3.98 -9.23
CA THR A 81 -1.54 5.23 -10.00
C THR A 81 -2.92 5.88 -10.12
N ALA A 82 -2.96 7.17 -10.42
CA ALA A 82 -4.22 7.88 -10.66
C ALA A 82 -5.03 7.26 -11.81
N ASP A 83 -4.38 6.69 -12.83
CA ASP A 83 -5.06 5.99 -13.93
C ASP A 83 -5.75 4.71 -13.46
N GLU A 84 -5.09 3.92 -12.61
CA GLU A 84 -5.66 2.69 -12.05
C GLU A 84 -6.82 3.00 -11.09
N ILE A 85 -6.70 4.07 -10.32
CA ILE A 85 -7.79 4.57 -9.46
C ILE A 85 -9.00 4.95 -10.30
N ARG A 86 -8.81 5.75 -11.37
CA ARG A 86 -9.90 6.18 -12.28
C ARG A 86 -10.56 5.02 -13.03
N GLN A 87 -9.83 3.93 -13.28
CA GLN A 87 -10.39 2.73 -13.91
C GLN A 87 -11.14 1.84 -12.91
N GLN A 88 -10.70 1.76 -11.65
CA GLN A 88 -11.34 0.98 -10.59
C GLN A 88 -12.56 1.69 -9.95
N THR A 89 -12.70 3.01 -10.13
CA THR A 89 -13.81 3.83 -9.60
C THR A 89 -15.21 3.49 -10.12
N GLN A 90 -15.39 2.51 -11.01
CA GLN A 90 -16.75 2.18 -11.46
C GLN A 90 -17.61 1.53 -10.35
N GLU A 91 -17.05 0.91 -9.28
CA GLU A 91 -17.90 0.37 -8.20
C GLU A 91 -17.42 0.49 -6.73
N THR A 92 -16.17 0.80 -6.37
CA THR A 92 -15.75 0.64 -4.93
C THR A 92 -14.94 1.76 -4.28
N ILE A 93 -14.15 2.59 -4.98
CA ILE A 93 -13.29 3.60 -4.30
C ILE A 93 -13.26 4.90 -5.09
N THR A 94 -14.03 5.91 -4.70
CA THR A 94 -13.92 7.28 -5.26
C THR A 94 -13.02 8.13 -4.38
N PHE A 95 -11.79 8.39 -4.85
CA PHE A 95 -10.99 9.49 -4.30
C PHE A 95 -11.63 10.78 -4.83
N HIS A 96 -12.19 11.58 -3.93
CA HIS A 96 -12.79 12.86 -4.28
C HIS A 96 -11.70 13.81 -4.80
N GLU A 97 -11.70 14.09 -6.10
CA GLU A 97 -11.05 15.26 -6.67
C GLU A 97 -11.88 16.48 -6.25
N ASP A 98 -11.67 16.97 -5.03
CA ASP A 98 -12.12 18.32 -4.69
C ASP A 98 -11.41 19.28 -5.65
N ALA A 99 -12.19 20.04 -6.42
CA ALA A 99 -11.73 20.89 -7.52
C ALA A 99 -10.81 22.06 -7.10
N ASP A 100 -10.46 22.13 -5.82
CA ASP A 100 -9.61 23.16 -5.20
C ASP A 100 -8.34 22.55 -4.55
N VAL A 101 -8.15 21.22 -4.63
CA VAL A 101 -6.97 20.57 -4.05
C VAL A 101 -5.89 20.47 -5.12
N ASP A 102 -4.93 21.38 -4.99
CA ASP A 102 -3.61 21.44 -5.60
C ASP A 102 -3.27 20.27 -6.54
N ALA A 103 -3.05 20.55 -7.82
CA ALA A 103 -2.61 19.57 -8.83
C ALA A 103 -1.23 18.94 -8.51
N SER A 104 -0.62 19.31 -7.38
CA SER A 104 0.56 18.69 -6.77
C SER A 104 0.24 17.45 -5.92
N ILE A 105 -1.03 17.03 -5.75
CA ILE A 105 -1.35 15.75 -5.11
C ILE A 105 -0.77 14.63 -5.99
N TYR A 106 0.23 13.96 -5.42
CA TYR A 106 1.01 12.89 -6.01
C TYR A 106 0.16 11.92 -6.85
N GLN A 107 0.53 11.75 -8.12
CA GLN A 107 -0.20 10.94 -9.10
C GLN A 107 -0.11 9.41 -8.86
N SER A 108 0.48 9.00 -7.73
CA SER A 108 0.59 7.61 -7.34
C SER A 108 0.77 7.45 -5.83
N TYR A 109 0.17 6.39 -5.28
CA TYR A 109 0.40 5.92 -3.92
C TYR A 109 1.32 4.70 -3.91
N LEU A 110 2.19 4.65 -2.92
CA LEU A 110 3.09 3.54 -2.69
C LEU A 110 2.64 2.76 -1.45
N PHE A 111 2.44 1.44 -1.59
CA PHE A 111 2.06 0.57 -0.49
C PHE A 111 3.25 -0.28 -0.04
N LEU A 112 3.48 -0.27 1.27
CA LEU A 112 4.66 -0.84 1.92
C LEU A 112 4.21 -1.67 3.13
N ALA A 113 4.98 -2.71 3.47
CA ALA A 113 4.92 -3.34 4.78
C ALA A 113 6.29 -3.23 5.48
N VAL A 114 6.27 -2.86 6.77
CA VAL A 114 7.46 -2.47 7.57
C VAL A 114 7.40 -3.04 8.98
#